data_AF-A0A1H4AZA3-F1
#
_entry.id   AF-A0A1H4AZA3-F1
#
_cell.length_a   1.000
_cell.length_b   1.000
_cell.length_c   1.000
_cell.angle_alpha   90.00
_cell.angle_beta   90.00
_cell.angle_gamma   90.00
#
_symmetry.space_group_name_H-M   'P 1'
#
loop_
_entity.id
_entity.type
_entity.pdbx_description
1 polymer ?
#
loop_
_entity_poly.entity_id
_entity_poly.type
_entity_poly.pdbx_seq_one_letter_code
_entity_poly.pdbx_strand_id
1 'polypeptide(L)'
;MFLSFVFVNLIGTKTDCMRTLKQNHTEAVKPPGKTVSVTYRLKKSAFAAILENGFSIGYVNIDLQKDQDADPNGFSTKGAQSYRCLMEKGGLRVTLYAEGKTGDFWTLELEIDGKAVAANPVSVETDGKGHLDYDNLIS
;
A
#
# COMPACT_ATOMS: atom_id res chain seq x y z
N MET A 1 16.02 -23.37 -70.86
CA MET A 1 15.44 -24.46 -71.67
C MET A 1 14.80 -25.46 -70.71
N PHE A 2 13.46 -25.56 -70.74
CA PHE A 2 12.52 -26.56 -70.19
C PHE A 2 12.80 -27.24 -68.82
N LEU A 3 12.04 -26.92 -67.76
CA LEU A 3 10.76 -27.55 -67.30
C LEU A 3 10.88 -29.01 -66.83
N SER A 4 10.66 -29.25 -65.53
CA SER A 4 9.41 -29.90 -65.05
C SER A 4 9.39 -30.13 -63.54
N PHE A 5 8.18 -29.96 -62.99
CA PHE A 5 7.76 -30.09 -61.60
C PHE A 5 7.44 -31.54 -61.23
N VAL A 6 7.57 -31.89 -59.94
CA VAL A 6 6.65 -32.83 -59.28
C VAL A 6 6.20 -32.23 -57.96
N PHE A 7 4.88 -32.10 -57.82
CA PHE A 7 4.16 -31.72 -56.62
C PHE A 7 4.17 -32.87 -55.60
N VAL A 8 4.36 -32.54 -54.32
CA VAL A 8 3.69 -33.27 -53.24
C VAL A 8 3.04 -32.24 -52.32
N ASN A 9 1.72 -32.22 -52.37
CA ASN A 9 0.85 -31.63 -51.36
C ASN A 9 1.05 -32.39 -50.04
N LEU A 10 1.30 -31.68 -48.94
CA LEU A 10 0.71 -32.08 -47.67
C LEU A 10 0.41 -30.86 -46.80
N ILE A 11 -0.75 -30.95 -46.19
CA ILE A 11 -1.61 -29.89 -45.70
C ILE A 11 -1.31 -29.62 -44.22
N GLY A 12 -1.33 -28.35 -43.86
CA GLY A 12 -1.81 -27.90 -42.54
C GLY A 12 -0.74 -27.75 -41.46
N THR A 13 -0.81 -26.80 -40.55
CA THR A 13 -1.79 -25.74 -40.29
C THR A 13 -1.16 -24.81 -39.25
N LYS A 14 -1.64 -23.56 -39.25
CA LYS A 14 -1.53 -22.56 -38.18
C LYS A 14 -0.21 -21.80 -38.06
N THR A 15 -0.26 -20.62 -38.68
CA THR A 15 0.34 -19.39 -38.21
C THR A 15 0.37 -19.33 -36.69
N ASP A 16 1.56 -19.46 -36.12
CA ASP A 16 1.87 -19.12 -34.73
C ASP A 16 1.74 -17.59 -34.60
N CYS A 17 0.51 -17.13 -34.40
CA CYS A 17 0.27 -15.77 -33.97
C CYS A 17 0.70 -15.74 -32.50
N MET A 18 1.92 -15.28 -32.25
CA MET A 18 2.39 -14.92 -30.91
C MET A 18 1.29 -14.10 -30.23
N ARG A 19 0.59 -14.69 -29.28
CA ARG A 19 -0.25 -13.96 -28.34
C ARG A 19 0.70 -13.17 -27.46
N THR A 20 0.93 -11.90 -27.81
CA THR A 20 1.36 -10.91 -26.84
C THR A 20 0.30 -10.90 -25.74
N LEU A 21 0.62 -11.52 -24.60
CA LEU A 21 -0.12 -11.30 -23.37
C LEU A 21 0.09 -9.83 -23.02
N LYS A 22 -0.83 -8.95 -23.46
CA LYS A 22 -0.99 -7.66 -22.81
C LYS A 22 -1.28 -8.00 -21.36
N GLN A 23 -0.34 -7.69 -20.47
CA GLN A 23 -0.64 -7.50 -19.07
C GLN A 23 -1.73 -6.42 -19.04
N ASN A 24 -2.98 -6.85 -19.02
CA ASN A 24 -4.05 -6.01 -18.51
C ASN A 24 -3.69 -5.82 -17.04
N HIS A 25 -2.93 -4.76 -16.75
CA HIS A 25 -3.02 -4.08 -15.47
C HIS A 25 -4.51 -3.87 -15.27
N THR A 26 -5.11 -4.74 -14.47
CA THR A 26 -6.41 -4.45 -13.91
C THR A 26 -6.09 -3.34 -12.92
N GLU A 27 -6.11 -2.09 -13.39
CA GLU A 27 -6.12 -0.94 -12.52
C GLU A 27 -7.31 -1.18 -11.60
N ALA A 28 -7.05 -1.60 -10.36
CA ALA A 28 -8.07 -1.67 -9.34
C ALA A 28 -8.75 -0.31 -9.35
N VAL A 29 -10.05 -0.28 -9.66
CA VAL A 29 -10.83 0.95 -9.79
C VAL A 29 -10.66 1.70 -8.48
N LYS A 30 -9.89 2.78 -8.49
CA LYS A 30 -9.67 3.59 -7.29
C LYS A 30 -11.04 4.10 -6.84
N PRO A 31 -11.39 3.97 -5.56
CA PRO A 31 -12.66 4.48 -5.07
C PRO A 31 -12.74 6.00 -5.34
N PRO A 32 -13.94 6.57 -5.52
CA PRO A 32 -14.08 8.01 -5.73
C PRO A 32 -13.59 8.77 -4.50
N GLY A 33 -12.84 9.86 -4.70
CA GLY A 33 -12.30 10.66 -3.60
C GLY A 33 -11.52 11.89 -4.06
N LYS A 34 -10.98 12.64 -3.09
CA LYS A 34 -10.10 13.80 -3.31
C LYS A 34 -8.67 13.42 -2.93
N THR A 35 -7.70 13.80 -3.75
CA THR A 35 -6.28 13.72 -3.35
C THR A 35 -5.97 14.80 -2.32
N VAL A 36 -5.41 14.39 -1.19
CA VAL A 36 -4.97 15.25 -0.08
C VAL A 36 -3.50 15.03 0.22
N SER A 37 -2.86 16.05 0.82
CA SER A 37 -1.50 15.94 1.34
C SER A 37 -1.54 15.39 2.75
N VAL A 38 -0.77 14.35 3.04
CA VAL A 38 -0.73 13.73 4.38
C VAL A 38 0.70 13.68 4.91
N THR A 39 0.87 14.12 6.14
CA THR A 39 2.06 13.84 6.95
C THR A 39 1.65 12.97 8.14
N TYR A 40 2.59 12.18 8.66
CA TYR A 40 2.33 11.31 9.78
C TYR A 40 3.49 11.20 10.75
N ARG A 41 3.18 10.77 11.98
CA ARG A 41 4.14 10.28 12.97
C ARG A 41 3.60 9.00 13.58
N LEU A 42 4.31 7.91 13.38
CA LEU A 42 4.02 6.60 13.95
C LEU A 42 5.05 6.30 15.04
N LYS A 43 4.59 5.84 16.19
CA LYS A 43 5.46 5.28 17.23
C LYS A 43 4.96 3.91 17.60
N LYS A 44 5.87 2.99 17.89
CA LYS A 44 5.54 1.66 18.37
C LYS A 44 6.30 1.34 19.65
N SER A 45 5.83 0.34 20.36
CA SER A 45 6.60 -0.31 21.43
C SER A 45 7.79 -1.10 20.85
N ALA A 46 8.78 -1.40 21.70
CA ALA A 46 10.04 -2.01 21.26
C ALA A 46 9.86 -3.39 20.61
N PHE A 47 8.89 -4.18 21.09
CA PHE A 47 8.66 -5.55 20.61
C PHE A 47 7.56 -5.67 19.57
N ALA A 48 6.81 -4.59 19.30
CA ALA A 48 5.88 -4.55 18.18
C ALA A 48 6.65 -4.60 16.84
N ALA A 49 6.17 -5.44 15.92
CA ALA A 49 6.70 -5.64 14.59
C ALA A 49 5.62 -5.28 13.56
N ILE A 50 5.89 -4.26 12.74
CA ILE A 50 5.00 -3.89 11.63
C ILE A 50 5.27 -4.86 10.48
N LEU A 51 4.22 -5.44 9.93
CA LEU A 51 4.34 -6.41 8.83
C LEU A 51 4.84 -5.71 7.56
N GLU A 52 5.53 -6.46 6.70
CA GLU A 52 6.02 -5.95 5.42
C GLU A 52 4.85 -5.45 4.56
N ASN A 53 4.93 -4.22 4.04
CA ASN A 53 3.84 -3.53 3.35
C ASN A 53 2.53 -3.45 4.18
N GLY A 54 2.62 -3.63 5.50
CA GLY A 54 1.48 -3.65 6.41
C GLY A 54 0.89 -2.28 6.69
N PHE A 55 1.57 -1.19 6.31
CA PHE A 55 1.14 0.18 6.58
C PHE A 55 0.79 0.96 5.32
N SER A 56 -0.45 1.44 5.24
CA SER A 56 -0.92 2.31 4.17
C SER A 56 -1.86 3.41 4.67
N ILE A 57 -1.81 4.56 4.01
CA ILE A 57 -2.68 5.70 4.28
C ILE A 57 -3.30 6.17 2.96
N GLY A 58 -4.64 6.22 2.90
CA GLY A 58 -5.42 6.59 1.73
C GLY A 58 -4.93 5.89 0.45
N TYR A 59 -4.76 4.57 0.53
CA TYR A 59 -4.30 3.69 -0.56
C TYR A 59 -2.86 3.91 -1.02
N VAL A 60 -2.04 4.61 -0.24
CA VAL A 60 -0.60 4.75 -0.47
C VAL A 60 0.15 3.93 0.56
N ASN A 61 0.95 2.96 0.11
CA ASN A 61 1.86 2.23 0.97
C ASN A 61 2.96 3.17 1.48
N ILE A 62 3.23 3.09 2.77
CA ILE A 62 4.21 3.93 3.43
C ILE A 62 5.55 3.20 3.48
N ASP A 63 6.61 3.88 3.05
CA ASP A 63 7.97 3.37 3.12
C ASP A 63 8.57 3.67 4.50
N LEU A 64 8.37 2.74 5.42
CA LEU A 64 8.87 2.86 6.80
C LEU A 64 10.40 2.88 6.89
N GLN A 65 11.12 2.27 5.94
CA GLN A 65 12.59 2.31 5.96
C GLN A 65 13.10 3.72 5.68
N LYS A 66 12.48 4.38 4.69
CA LYS A 66 12.80 5.77 4.36
C LYS A 66 12.40 6.74 5.48
N ASP A 67 11.30 6.45 6.17
CA ASP A 67 10.72 7.34 7.17
C ASP A 67 11.17 7.03 8.62
N GLN A 68 12.04 6.05 8.83
CA GLN A 68 12.61 5.70 10.15
C GLN A 68 13.25 6.92 10.82
N ASP A 69 12.90 7.19 12.08
CA ASP A 69 13.53 8.21 12.92
C ASP A 69 14.86 7.73 13.51
N ALA A 70 15.57 8.62 14.23
CA ALA A 70 16.73 8.21 15.02
C ALA A 70 16.37 7.21 16.13
N ASP A 71 15.14 7.29 16.64
CA ASP A 71 14.55 6.25 17.47
C ASP A 71 14.09 5.09 16.56
N PRO A 72 14.58 3.85 16.75
CA PRO A 72 14.17 2.70 15.96
C PRO A 72 12.67 2.37 16.08
N ASN A 73 11.98 2.95 17.06
CA ASN A 73 10.55 2.76 17.28
C ASN A 73 9.70 3.95 16.79
N GLY A 74 10.31 4.97 16.19
CA GLY A 74 9.64 6.12 15.60
C GLY A 74 9.77 6.15 14.09
N PHE A 75 8.69 6.50 13.40
CA PHE A 75 8.66 6.71 11.96
C PHE A 75 7.90 8.00 11.67
N SER A 76 8.45 8.88 10.85
CA SER A 76 7.78 10.13 10.54
C SER A 76 8.09 10.63 9.14
N THR A 77 7.12 11.34 8.57
CA THR A 77 7.34 12.08 7.32
C THR A 77 8.43 13.14 7.52
N LYS A 78 9.43 13.18 6.63
CA LYS A 78 10.63 14.02 6.80
C LYS A 78 10.49 15.41 6.18
N GLY A 79 10.85 16.43 6.96
CA GLY A 79 10.95 17.81 6.46
C GLY A 79 9.65 18.31 5.85
N ALA A 80 9.73 18.87 4.63
CA ALA A 80 8.57 19.37 3.88
C ALA A 80 7.91 18.30 2.99
N GLN A 81 8.24 17.01 3.14
CA GLN A 81 7.64 15.94 2.36
C GLN A 81 6.19 15.66 2.81
N SER A 82 5.43 15.02 1.93
CA SER A 82 4.07 14.56 2.20
C SER A 82 3.70 13.42 1.26
N TYR A 83 2.75 12.59 1.70
CA TYR A 83 2.14 11.56 0.89
C TYR A 83 0.88 12.10 0.21
N ARG A 84 0.71 11.78 -1.08
CA ARG A 84 -0.49 12.18 -1.84
C ARG A 84 -1.52 11.07 -1.77
N CYS A 85 -2.34 11.11 -0.72
CA CYS A 85 -3.30 10.07 -0.39
C CYS A 85 -4.68 10.36 -0.97
N LEU A 86 -5.47 9.32 -1.21
CA LEU A 86 -6.86 9.44 -1.62
C LEU A 86 -7.77 9.45 -0.38
N MET A 87 -8.48 10.55 -0.17
CA MET A 87 -9.50 10.71 0.86
C MET A 87 -10.88 10.46 0.25
N GLU A 88 -11.59 9.48 0.77
CA GLU A 88 -12.95 9.14 0.36
C GLU A 88 -13.98 10.04 1.07
N LYS A 89 -15.26 9.91 0.67
CA LYS A 89 -16.37 10.62 1.31
C LYS A 89 -16.46 10.37 2.82
N GLY A 90 -16.07 9.17 3.27
CA GLY A 90 -16.10 8.78 4.68
C GLY A 90 -14.83 9.09 5.48
N GLY A 91 -13.78 9.58 4.82
CA GLY A 91 -12.49 9.86 5.46
C GLY A 91 -11.31 9.23 4.72
N LEU A 92 -10.17 9.24 5.39
CA LEU A 92 -8.92 8.67 4.93
C LEU A 92 -8.80 7.24 5.46
N ARG A 93 -8.70 6.25 4.57
CA ARG A 93 -8.47 4.85 4.97
C ARG A 93 -7.07 4.70 5.55
N VAL A 94 -6.95 4.20 6.78
CA VAL A 94 -5.67 3.88 7.39
C VAL A 94 -5.66 2.41 7.73
N THR A 95 -4.64 1.73 7.23
CA THR A 95 -4.44 0.30 7.46
C THR A 95 -3.04 0.10 8.01
N LEU A 96 -2.93 -0.54 9.18
CA LEU A 96 -1.66 -0.93 9.79
C LEU A 96 -1.81 -2.35 10.32
N TYR A 97 -1.03 -3.28 9.79
CA TYR A 97 -0.93 -4.65 10.30
C TYR A 97 0.38 -4.85 11.06
N ALA A 98 0.27 -5.38 12.28
CA ALA A 98 1.41 -5.55 13.16
C ALA A 98 1.17 -6.65 14.19
N GLU A 99 2.27 -7.23 14.66
CA GLU A 99 2.30 -8.23 15.73
C GLU A 99 3.07 -7.70 16.94
N GLY A 100 2.78 -8.25 18.11
CA GLY A 100 3.46 -7.89 19.35
C GLY A 100 3.15 -8.86 20.49
N LYS A 101 3.69 -8.54 21.65
CA LYS A 101 3.44 -9.24 22.91
C LYS A 101 2.36 -8.53 23.70
N THR A 102 1.76 -9.22 24.67
CA THR A 102 0.80 -8.59 25.59
C THR A 102 1.34 -7.29 26.18
N GLY A 103 0.59 -6.19 25.99
CA GLY A 103 0.97 -4.84 26.44
C GLY A 103 1.79 -4.03 25.42
N ASP A 104 2.20 -4.60 24.28
CA ASP A 104 2.73 -3.81 23.18
C ASP A 104 1.63 -2.95 22.55
N PHE A 105 2.04 -1.81 22.00
CA PHE A 105 1.16 -0.83 21.38
C PHE A 105 1.84 -0.14 20.19
N TRP A 106 1.03 0.60 19.41
CA TRP A 106 1.49 1.68 18.54
C TRP A 106 0.54 2.87 18.56
N THR A 107 1.06 4.04 18.20
CA THR A 107 0.32 5.29 18.08
C THR A 107 0.59 5.97 16.74
N LEU A 108 -0.43 6.56 16.12
CA LEU A 108 -0.33 7.29 14.86
C LEU A 108 -0.94 8.69 14.98
N GLU A 109 -0.14 9.69 14.65
CA GLU A 109 -0.57 11.07 14.45
C GLU A 109 -0.65 11.35 12.95
N LEU A 110 -1.68 12.07 12.50
CA LEU A 110 -1.86 12.47 11.11
C LEU A 110 -2.16 13.95 10.99
N GLU A 111 -1.62 14.56 9.94
CA GLU A 111 -2.08 15.87 9.46
C GLU A 111 -2.52 15.73 8.00
N ILE A 112 -3.71 16.25 7.69
CA ILE A 112 -4.31 16.28 6.35
C ILE A 112 -4.35 17.72 5.88
N ASP A 113 -3.75 18.01 4.73
CA ASP A 113 -3.61 19.36 4.17
C ASP A 113 -3.08 20.38 5.23
N GLY A 114 -2.14 19.93 6.07
CA GLY A 114 -1.52 20.72 7.14
C GLY A 114 -2.37 20.92 8.40
N LYS A 115 -3.48 20.18 8.54
CA LYS A 115 -4.35 20.22 9.72
C LYS A 115 -4.35 18.87 10.43
N ALA A 116 -4.12 18.88 11.74
CA ALA A 116 -4.24 17.67 12.55
C ALA A 116 -5.65 17.06 12.42
N VAL A 117 -5.73 15.74 12.31
CA VAL A 117 -7.01 15.02 12.35
C VAL A 117 -7.59 14.97 13.76
N ALA A 118 -8.92 14.89 13.87
CA ALA A 118 -9.60 14.91 15.17
C ALA A 118 -9.25 13.70 16.06
N ALA A 119 -8.96 12.55 15.45
CA ALA A 119 -8.61 11.31 16.15
C ALA A 119 -7.11 11.20 16.50
N ASN A 120 -6.40 12.32 16.65
CA ASN A 120 -4.96 12.33 16.92
C ASN A 120 -4.66 12.28 18.44
N PRO A 121 -3.84 11.32 18.95
CA PRO A 121 -3.28 10.15 18.25
C PRO A 121 -4.26 8.97 18.20
N VAL A 122 -4.22 8.20 17.10
CA VAL A 122 -4.79 6.85 17.05
C VAL A 122 -3.88 5.94 17.86
N SER A 123 -4.43 5.12 18.75
CA SER A 123 -3.65 4.18 19.55
C SER A 123 -4.27 2.80 19.49
N VAL A 124 -3.45 1.77 19.29
CA VAL A 124 -3.87 0.37 19.27
C VAL A 124 -2.93 -0.44 20.15
N GLU A 125 -3.52 -1.26 21.01
CA GLU A 125 -2.82 -2.18 21.90
C GLU A 125 -3.03 -3.62 21.45
N THR A 126 -2.10 -4.47 21.85
CA THR A 126 -2.10 -5.89 21.50
C THR A 126 -3.33 -6.61 22.05
N ASP A 127 -4.03 -7.32 21.17
CA ASP A 127 -5.17 -8.17 21.54
C ASP A 127 -4.74 -9.49 22.22
N GLY A 128 -5.72 -10.33 22.57
CA GLY A 128 -5.46 -11.64 23.18
C GLY A 128 -4.70 -12.66 22.30
N LYS A 129 -4.39 -12.31 21.05
CA LYS A 129 -3.68 -13.15 20.07
C LYS A 129 -2.33 -12.57 19.66
N GLY A 130 -1.97 -11.36 20.11
CA GLY A 130 -0.72 -10.73 19.72
C GLY A 130 -0.85 -9.76 18.55
N HIS A 131 -2.06 -9.44 18.09
CA HIS A 131 -2.27 -8.55 16.94
C HIS A 131 -2.46 -7.10 17.38
N LEU A 132 -1.95 -6.17 16.56
CA LEU A 132 -2.18 -4.72 16.69
C LEU A 132 -2.80 -4.14 15.42
N ASP A 133 -3.62 -4.95 14.74
CA ASP A 133 -4.15 -4.59 13.43
C ASP A 133 -5.17 -3.46 13.51
N TYR A 134 -5.14 -2.57 12.53
CA TYR A 134 -6.07 -1.46 12.39
C TYR A 134 -6.43 -1.27 10.93
N ASP A 135 -7.71 -1.15 10.65
CA ASP A 135 -8.21 -0.91 9.31
C ASP A 135 -9.52 -0.11 9.36
N ASN A 136 -9.41 1.22 9.40
CA ASN A 136 -10.56 2.12 9.59
C ASN A 136 -10.44 3.40 8.74
N LEU A 137 -11.57 4.09 8.57
CA LEU A 137 -11.62 5.43 7.99
C LEU A 137 -11.46 6.48 9.11
N ILE A 138 -10.62 7.49 8.87
CA ILE A 138 -10.41 8.62 9.78
C ILE A 138 -10.91 9.91 9.12
N SER A 139 -11.77 10.66 9.80
CA SER A 139 -12.39 11.92 9.33
C SER A 139 -11.90 13.14 10.11
#